data_AF-A0A2D1SUJ7-F1
#
_entry.id   AF-A0A2D1SUJ7-F1
#
_cell.length_a   1.000
_cell.length_b   1.000
_cell.length_c   1.000
_cell.angle_alpha   90.00
_cell.angle_beta   90.00
_cell.angle_gamma   90.00
#
_symmetry.space_group_name_H-M   'P 1'
#
loop_
_entity.id
_entity.type
_entity.pdbx_description
1 polymer ?
#
loop_
_entity_poly.entity_id
_entity_poly.type
_entity_poly.pdbx_seq_one_letter_code
_entity_poly.pdbx_strand_id
1 'polypeptide(L)'
;MKNDKKVLYFYMILVTIGTILIALGIIGYLVKVNEPKGYLMIILGFILTINYINYLEKKAGISKKIIWIKNSVYMVLVFSLSYFLYF
;
A
#
# COMPACT_ATOMS: atom_id res chain seq x y z
N MET A 1 27.03 6.12 -3.53
CA MET A 1 26.53 5.97 -2.13
C MET A 1 25.40 6.92 -1.73
N LYS A 2 25.50 8.26 -1.80
CA LYS A 2 24.39 9.17 -1.39
C LYS A 2 23.23 9.22 -2.41
N ASN A 3 23.52 9.04 -3.70
CA ASN A 3 22.52 8.95 -4.77
C ASN A 3 21.68 7.67 -4.70
N ASP A 4 22.30 6.54 -4.35
CA ASP A 4 21.63 5.23 -4.33
C ASP A 4 20.49 5.19 -3.29
N LYS A 5 20.70 5.83 -2.13
CA LYS A 5 19.65 5.97 -1.11
C LYS A 5 18.50 6.87 -1.58
N LYS A 6 18.79 7.97 -2.29
CA LYS A 6 17.72 8.85 -2.82
C LYS A 6 16.86 8.12 -3.85
N VAL A 7 17.50 7.38 -4.75
CA VAL A 7 16.81 6.54 -5.74
C VAL A 7 15.96 5.47 -5.05
N LEU A 8 16.47 4.84 -4.00
CA LEU A 8 15.71 3.87 -3.22
C LEU A 8 14.45 4.48 -2.57
N TYR A 9 14.57 5.65 -1.94
CA TYR A 9 13.41 6.34 -1.36
C TYR A 9 12.40 6.80 -2.42
N PHE A 10 12.87 7.19 -3.61
CA PHE A 10 12.00 7.52 -4.72
C PHE A 10 11.14 6.32 -5.16
N TYR A 11 11.75 5.14 -5.34
CA TYR A 11 11.00 3.93 -5.65
C TYR A 11 10.06 3.51 -4.52
N MET A 12 10.46 3.69 -3.26
CA MET A 12 9.59 3.44 -2.10
C MET A 12 8.33 4.32 -2.14
N ILE A 13 8.47 5.60 -2.49
CA ILE A 13 7.34 6.53 -2.64
C ILE A 13 6.46 6.10 -3.82
N LEU A 14 7.04 5.80 -4.98
CA LEU A 14 6.28 5.36 -6.16
C LEU A 14 5.46 4.11 -5.88
N VAL A 15 6.06 3.09 -5.25
CA VAL A 15 5.37 1.85 -4.89
C VAL A 15 4.24 2.15 -3.89
N THR A 16 4.47 3.03 -2.91
CA THR A 16 3.44 3.41 -1.94
C THR A 16 2.26 4.11 -2.60
N ILE A 17 2.51 5.04 -3.51
CA ILE A 17 1.43 5.72 -4.26
C ILE A 17 0.66 4.69 -5.10
N GLY A 18 1.37 3.80 -5.81
CA GLY A 18 0.76 2.74 -6.60
C GLY A 18 -0.14 1.83 -5.77
N THR A 19 0.30 1.39 -4.60
CA THR A 19 -0.52 0.54 -3.72
C THR A 19 -1.73 1.27 -3.14
N ILE A 20 -1.62 2.57 -2.85
CA ILE A 20 -2.79 3.38 -2.43
C ILE A 20 -3.83 3.43 -3.54
N LEU A 21 -3.42 3.71 -4.78
CA LEU A 21 -4.33 3.77 -5.93
C LEU A 21 -5.02 2.42 -6.17
N ILE A 22 -4.28 1.32 -6.07
CA ILE A 22 -4.83 -0.04 -6.15
C ILE A 22 -5.86 -0.28 -5.04
N ALA A 23 -5.54 0.09 -3.79
CA ALA A 23 -6.46 -0.07 -2.67
C ALA A 23 -7.76 0.74 -2.86
N LEU A 24 -7.66 1.98 -3.33
CA LEU A 24 -8.82 2.82 -3.61
C LEU A 24 -9.68 2.28 -4.76
N GLY A 25 -9.06 1.75 -5.82
CA GLY A 25 -9.78 1.12 -6.92
C GLY A 25 -10.51 -0.15 -6.49
N ILE A 26 -9.86 -0.97 -5.67
CA ILE A 26 -10.47 -2.15 -5.02
C ILE A 26 -11.68 -1.72 -4.20
N ILE A 27 -11.52 -0.74 -3.31
CA ILE A 27 -12.61 -0.31 -2.43
C ILE A 27 -13.80 0.22 -3.25
N GLY A 28 -13.53 1.03 -4.29
CA GLY A 28 -14.59 1.51 -5.18
C GLY A 28 -15.30 0.40 -5.94
N TYR A 29 -14.59 -0.63 -6.39
CA TYR A 29 -15.18 -1.82 -7.00
C TYR A 29 -16.07 -2.58 -6.01
N LEU A 30 -15.55 -2.79 -4.80
CA LEU A 30 -16.25 -3.51 -3.74
C LEU A 30 -17.53 -2.79 -3.30
N VAL A 31 -17.52 -1.47 -3.16
CA VAL A 31 -18.71 -0.67 -2.84
C VAL A 31 -19.79 -0.81 -3.93
N LYS A 32 -19.41 -0.96 -5.21
CA LYS A 32 -20.35 -1.08 -6.32
C LYS A 32 -20.91 -2.49 -6.53
N VAL A 33 -20.08 -3.52 -6.41
CA VAL A 33 -20.44 -4.89 -6.81
C VAL A 33 -21.11 -5.67 -5.68
N ASN A 34 -20.82 -5.36 -4.41
CA ASN A 34 -21.46 -5.94 -3.23
C ASN A 34 -21.46 -7.50 -3.19
N GLU A 35 -20.45 -8.15 -3.78
CA GLU A 35 -20.34 -9.62 -3.83
C GLU A 35 -19.33 -10.19 -2.81
N PRO A 36 -19.77 -10.80 -1.69
CA PRO A 36 -18.94 -11.11 -0.52
C PRO A 36 -17.76 -12.09 -0.80
N LYS A 37 -17.86 -12.95 -1.83
CA LYS A 37 -16.81 -13.93 -2.16
C LYS A 37 -15.54 -13.29 -2.74
N GLY A 38 -15.69 -12.19 -3.49
CA GLY A 38 -14.55 -11.48 -4.08
C GLY A 38 -13.67 -10.76 -3.03
N TYR A 39 -14.27 -10.36 -1.91
CA TYR A 39 -13.59 -9.59 -0.86
C TYR A 39 -12.41 -10.35 -0.24
N LEU A 40 -12.61 -11.63 0.11
CA LEU A 40 -11.56 -12.42 0.77
C LEU A 40 -10.33 -12.59 -0.12
N MET A 41 -10.52 -12.92 -1.41
CA MET A 41 -9.40 -13.07 -2.36
C MET A 41 -8.64 -11.75 -2.53
N ILE A 42 -9.36 -10.65 -2.67
CA ILE A 42 -8.75 -9.34 -2.86
C ILE A 42 -7.97 -8.90 -1.62
N ILE A 43 -8.57 -9.03 -0.43
CA ILE A 43 -7.92 -8.66 0.84
C ILE A 43 -6.68 -9.52 1.08
N LEU A 44 -6.77 -10.83 0.88
CA LEU A 44 -5.62 -11.74 1.06
C LEU A 44 -4.49 -11.43 0.07
N GLY A 45 -4.81 -11.27 -1.22
CA GLY A 45 -3.82 -10.92 -2.25
C GLY A 45 -3.14 -9.58 -1.94
N PHE A 46 -3.90 -8.63 -1.43
CA PHE A 46 -3.38 -7.32 -1.06
C PHE A 46 -2.44 -7.38 0.16
N ILE A 47 -2.81 -8.11 1.21
CA ILE A 47 -1.96 -8.34 2.40
C ILE A 47 -0.66 -9.04 2.01
N LEU A 48 -0.73 -10.08 1.18
CA LEU A 48 0.46 -10.79 0.69
C LEU A 48 1.39 -9.86 -0.10
N THR A 49 0.84 -9.03 -0.97
CA THR A 49 1.59 -8.06 -1.78
C THR A 49 2.30 -7.02 -0.90
N ILE A 50 1.61 -6.42 0.07
CA ILE A 50 2.23 -5.45 1.00
C ILE A 50 3.35 -6.11 1.81
N ASN A 51 3.13 -7.33 2.31
CA ASN A 51 4.15 -8.04 3.06
C ASN A 51 5.39 -8.33 2.21
N TYR A 52 5.20 -8.70 0.95
CA TYR A 52 6.31 -8.91 0.02
C TYR A 52 7.07 -7.61 -0.28
N ILE A 53 6.36 -6.50 -0.50
CA ILE A 53 6.99 -5.18 -0.67
C ILE A 53 7.81 -4.80 0.56
N ASN A 54 7.27 -4.97 1.76
CA ASN A 54 7.98 -4.66 3.01
C ASN A 54 9.22 -5.56 3.19
N TYR A 55 9.15 -6.83 2.76
CA TYR A 55 10.30 -7.72 2.72
C TYR A 55 11.40 -7.21 1.77
N LEU A 56 11.01 -6.78 0.55
CA LEU A 56 11.94 -6.23 -0.43
C LEU A 56 12.61 -4.93 0.05
N GLU A 57 11.84 -4.03 0.66
CA GLU A 57 12.37 -2.79 1.24
C GLU A 57 13.38 -3.05 2.36
N LYS A 58 13.07 -4.03 3.23
CA LYS A 58 14.00 -4.46 4.29
C LYS A 58 15.28 -5.05 3.69
N LYS A 59 15.16 -5.86 2.63
CA LYS A 59 16.31 -6.44 1.90
C LYS A 59 17.15 -5.36 1.20
N ALA A 60 16.53 -4.27 0.76
CA ALA A 60 17.21 -3.12 0.16
C ALA A 60 17.89 -2.18 1.19
N GLY A 61 17.86 -2.52 2.48
CA GLY A 61 18.52 -1.75 3.54
C GLY A 61 17.68 -0.61 4.12
N ILE A 62 16.37 -0.57 3.85
CA ILE A 62 15.45 0.39 4.49
C ILE A 62 15.22 -0.04 5.94
N SER A 63 15.36 0.90 6.87
CA SER A 63 15.17 0.61 8.29
C SER A 63 13.72 0.22 8.59
N LYS A 64 13.54 -0.75 9.51
CA LYS A 64 12.21 -1.19 9.96
C LYS A 64 11.34 -0.03 10.45
N LYS A 65 11.95 0.99 11.07
CA LYS A 65 11.26 2.19 11.55
C LYS A 65 10.61 2.98 10.41
N ILE A 66 11.32 3.14 9.29
CA ILE A 66 10.78 3.85 8.12
C ILE A 66 9.64 3.06 7.48
N ILE A 67 9.81 1.74 7.33
CA ILE A 67 8.75 0.86 6.79
C ILE A 67 7.48 0.96 7.65
N TRP A 68 7.64 1.00 8.98
CA TRP A 68 6.52 1.18 9.91
C TRP A 68 5.82 2.53 9.72
N ILE A 69 6.56 3.64 9.67
CA ILE A 69 6.00 4.98 9.44
C ILE A 69 5.25 5.02 8.11
N LYS A 70 5.87 4.50 7.04
CA LYS A 70 5.26 4.40 5.70
C LYS A 70 3.94 3.63 5.75
N ASN A 71 3.90 2.48 6.40
CA ASN A 71 2.68 1.67 6.53
C ASN A 71 1.59 2.38 7.33
N SER A 72 1.95 3.13 8.39
CA SER A 72 0.99 3.93 9.15
C SER A 72 0.40 5.07 8.30
N VAL A 73 1.23 5.81 7.57
CA VAL A 73 0.79 6.88 6.65
C VAL A 73 -0.10 6.31 5.55
N TYR A 74 0.34 5.20 4.95
CA TYR A 74 -0.44 4.45 3.97
C TYR A 74 -1.83 4.09 4.50
N MET A 75 -1.93 3.53 5.70
CA MET A 75 -3.19 3.12 6.30
C MET A 75 -4.11 4.32 6.52
N VAL A 76 -3.60 5.39 7.13
CA VAL A 76 -4.38 6.63 7.34
C VAL A 76 -4.88 7.20 6.02
N LEU A 77 -4.02 7.30 5.00
CA LEU A 77 -4.41 7.84 3.69
C LEU A 77 -5.49 7.01 3.02
N VAL A 78 -5.35 5.68 3.01
CA VAL A 78 -6.37 4.81 2.41
C VAL A 78 -7.70 4.95 3.14
N PHE A 79 -7.71 4.95 4.48
CA PHE A 79 -8.94 5.15 5.25
C PHE A 79 -9.58 6.51 4.97
N SER A 80 -8.83 7.61 5.08
CA SER A 80 -9.35 8.96 4.87
C SER A 80 -9.85 9.18 3.45
N LEU A 81 -9.11 8.74 2.44
CA LEU A 81 -9.51 8.88 1.04
C LEU A 81 -10.69 7.98 0.69
N SER A 82 -10.74 6.76 1.22
CA SER A 82 -11.87 5.85 0.99
C SER A 82 -13.16 6.40 1.59
N TYR A 83 -13.08 6.96 2.81
CA TYR A 83 -14.21 7.64 3.42
C TYR A 83 -14.67 8.81 2.54
N PHE A 84 -13.77 9.72 2.20
CA PHE A 84 -14.09 10.90 1.40
C PHE A 84 -14.66 10.58 0.00
N LEU A 85 -14.20 9.51 -0.65
CA LEU A 85 -14.60 9.19 -2.03
C LEU A 85 -15.86 8.32 -2.14
N TYR A 86 -16.16 7.51 -1.12
CA TYR A 86 -17.18 6.45 -1.24
C TYR A 86 -18.23 6.46 -0.13
N PHE A 87 -18.10 7.32 0.89
CA PHE A 87 -19.05 7.47 2.01
C PHE A 87 -19.41 8.94 2.23
#